data_AF-A0A1Q6K3A9-F1
#
_entry.id   AF-A0A1Q6K3A9-F1
#
_cell.length_a   1.000
_cell.length_b   1.000
_cell.length_c   1.000
_cell.angle_alpha   90.00
_cell.angle_beta   90.00
_cell.angle_gamma   90.00
#
_symmetry.space_group_name_H-M   'P 1'
#
loop_
_entity.id
_entity.type
_entity.pdbx_description
1 polymer ?
#
loop_
_entity_poly.entity_id
_entity_poly.type
_entity_poly.pdbx_seq_one_letter_code
_entity_poly.pdbx_strand_id
1 'polypeptide(L)'
;MENAAKALSIAGGILIAVMLAVLVYYVFTHWGESQRIKQEDVEVQKVEDFNKSYLSYEKVLYGSELLGLVNKMSDYNISNDVKYSGYSKMNLSMKITDKTTGNLFSNGTYSLSSISNAINTVMNKTVNSSKYKGQISDSQWEYLAKSSTSTKFDDLCTELKIPSSINREQLKADAAEYYKYVQFKRKKFKHIGTEFSNDGRVSKMSFEETN
;
A
#
# COMPACT_ATOMS: atom_id res chain seq x y z
N MET A 1 -60.46 27.92 -49.45
CA MET A 1 -59.06 27.45 -49.25
C MET A 1 -58.42 27.98 -47.95
N GLU A 2 -59.04 28.94 -47.25
CA GLU A 2 -58.49 29.56 -46.01
C GLU A 2 -58.45 28.62 -44.79
N ASN A 3 -59.43 27.71 -44.64
CA ASN A 3 -59.49 26.77 -43.51
C ASN A 3 -58.45 25.63 -43.59
N ALA A 4 -58.04 25.23 -44.79
CA ALA A 4 -57.00 24.21 -44.97
C ALA A 4 -55.62 24.77 -44.63
N ALA A 5 -55.35 26.03 -44.97
CA ALA A 5 -54.11 26.72 -44.62
C ALA A 5 -54.01 26.99 -43.11
N LYS A 6 -55.12 27.35 -42.44
CA LYS A 6 -55.20 27.48 -40.98
C LYS A 6 -55.03 26.13 -40.27
N ALA A 7 -55.65 25.07 -40.77
CA ALA A 7 -55.47 23.71 -40.24
C ALA A 7 -54.03 23.20 -40.45
N LEU A 8 -53.40 23.49 -41.59
CA LEU A 8 -52.02 23.11 -41.90
C LEU A 8 -51.00 23.86 -41.03
N SER A 9 -51.24 25.14 -40.73
CA SER A 9 -50.38 25.92 -39.84
C SER A 9 -50.53 25.51 -38.37
N ILE A 10 -51.74 25.14 -37.93
CA ILE A 10 -51.98 24.55 -36.60
C ILE A 10 -51.34 23.15 -36.51
N ALA A 11 -51.48 22.30 -37.53
CA ALA A 11 -50.87 20.97 -37.59
C ALA A 11 -49.33 21.03 -37.66
N GLY A 12 -48.78 22.01 -38.39
CA GLY A 12 -47.34 22.25 -38.47
C GLY A 12 -46.73 22.69 -37.13
N GLY A 13 -47.42 23.56 -36.39
CA GLY A 13 -46.99 23.96 -35.04
C GLY A 13 -47.01 22.81 -34.02
N ILE A 14 -48.06 21.97 -34.07
CA ILE A 14 -48.17 20.77 -33.21
C ILE A 14 -47.09 19.74 -33.57
N LEU A 15 -46.81 19.52 -34.86
CA LEU A 15 -45.77 18.60 -35.32
C LEU A 15 -44.39 19.00 -34.80
N ILE A 16 -44.06 20.29 -34.85
CA ILE A 16 -42.79 20.82 -34.33
C ILE A 16 -42.71 20.62 -32.80
N ALA A 17 -43.79 20.87 -32.07
CA ALA A 17 -43.83 20.65 -30.61
C ALA A 17 -43.61 19.18 -30.22
N VAL A 18 -44.20 18.24 -30.97
CA VAL A 18 -44.01 16.80 -30.74
C VAL A 18 -42.58 16.37 -31.07
N MET A 19 -41.99 16.86 -32.16
CA MET A 19 -40.59 16.58 -32.50
C MET A 19 -39.62 17.08 -31.43
N LEU A 20 -39.87 18.28 -30.88
CA LEU A 20 -39.08 18.83 -29.79
C LEU A 20 -39.22 18.00 -28.51
N ALA A 21 -40.42 17.52 -28.17
CA ALA A 21 -40.63 16.66 -27.01
C ALA A 21 -39.89 15.32 -27.14
N VAL A 22 -39.90 14.71 -28.33
CA VAL A 22 -39.15 13.47 -28.63
C VAL A 22 -37.64 13.70 -28.56
N LEU A 23 -37.14 14.83 -29.07
CA LEU A 23 -35.72 15.21 -28.98
C LEU A 23 -35.29 15.41 -27.52
N VAL A 24 -36.08 16.11 -26.71
CA VAL A 24 -35.80 16.32 -25.29
C VAL A 24 -35.77 14.98 -24.55
N TYR A 25 -36.75 14.11 -24.80
CA TYR A 25 -36.78 12.75 -24.23
C TYR A 25 -35.57 11.90 -24.66
N TYR A 26 -35.20 11.95 -25.95
CA TYR A 26 -34.04 11.25 -26.49
C TYR A 26 -32.73 11.76 -25.86
N VAL A 27 -32.59 13.08 -25.70
CA VAL A 27 -31.41 13.68 -25.06
C VAL A 27 -31.34 13.27 -23.59
N PHE A 28 -32.43 13.30 -22.83
CA PHE A 28 -32.40 12.89 -21.41
C PHE A 28 -32.12 11.39 -21.23
N THR A 29 -32.69 10.53 -22.06
CA THR A 29 -32.50 9.08 -21.97
C THR A 29 -31.12 8.66 -22.48
N HIS A 30 -30.70 9.15 -23.64
CA HIS A 30 -29.45 8.74 -24.29
C HIS A 30 -28.20 9.42 -23.71
N TRP A 31 -28.30 10.68 -23.27
CA TRP A 31 -27.18 11.37 -22.61
C TRP A 31 -27.00 10.87 -21.17
N GLY A 32 -28.10 10.60 -20.46
CA GLY A 32 -28.06 10.00 -19.11
C GLY A 32 -27.44 8.60 -19.13
N GLU A 33 -27.80 7.76 -20.10
CA GLU A 33 -27.26 6.40 -20.24
C GLU A 33 -25.80 6.40 -20.73
N SER A 34 -25.41 7.29 -21.65
CA SER A 34 -24.01 7.43 -22.08
C SER A 34 -23.09 7.96 -20.98
N GLN A 35 -23.55 8.88 -20.12
CA GLN A 35 -22.78 9.33 -18.96
C GLN A 35 -22.70 8.24 -17.89
N ARG A 36 -23.79 7.50 -17.64
CA ARG A 36 -23.80 6.41 -16.66
C ARG A 36 -22.89 5.26 -17.08
N ILE A 37 -22.90 4.84 -18.35
CA ILE A 37 -21.99 3.82 -18.89
C ILE A 37 -20.53 4.28 -18.81
N LYS A 38 -20.23 5.54 -19.19
CA LYS A 38 -18.88 6.10 -19.06
C LYS A 38 -18.42 6.22 -17.61
N GLN A 39 -19.33 6.53 -16.68
CA GLN A 39 -19.02 6.65 -15.26
C GLN A 39 -18.82 5.28 -14.60
N GLU A 40 -19.64 4.29 -14.95
CA GLU A 40 -19.48 2.88 -14.53
C GLU A 40 -18.15 2.33 -15.07
N ASP A 41 -17.81 2.53 -16.34
CA ASP A 41 -16.52 2.12 -16.91
C ASP A 41 -15.34 2.79 -16.19
N VAL A 42 -15.45 4.09 -15.85
CA VAL A 42 -14.42 4.83 -15.10
C VAL A 42 -14.29 4.33 -13.67
N GLU A 43 -15.37 3.94 -12.99
CA GLU A 43 -15.32 3.37 -11.64
C GLU A 43 -14.74 1.96 -11.63
N VAL A 44 -15.13 1.11 -12.59
CA VAL A 44 -14.54 -0.22 -12.79
C VAL A 44 -13.05 -0.11 -13.08
N GLN A 45 -12.64 0.79 -13.97
CA GLN A 45 -11.23 1.02 -14.30
C GLN A 45 -10.43 1.51 -13.07
N LYS A 46 -11.00 2.38 -12.24
CA LYS A 46 -10.36 2.83 -11.00
C LYS A 46 -10.14 1.69 -10.00
N VAL A 47 -11.10 0.79 -9.85
CA VAL A 47 -10.97 -0.40 -8.99
C VAL A 47 -9.94 -1.36 -9.56
N GLU A 48 -9.93 -1.57 -10.87
CA GLU A 48 -8.95 -2.41 -11.55
C GLU A 48 -7.52 -1.88 -11.39
N ASP A 49 -7.30 -0.58 -11.64
CA ASP A 49 -6.00 0.06 -11.50
C ASP A 49 -5.51 0.08 -10.05
N PHE A 50 -6.42 0.30 -9.10
CA PHE A 50 -6.14 0.14 -7.68
C PHE A 50 -5.66 -1.28 -7.38
N ASN A 51 -6.44 -2.30 -7.78
CA ASN A 51 -6.18 -3.71 -7.51
C ASN A 51 -4.87 -4.18 -8.16
N LYS A 52 -4.61 -3.86 -9.43
CA LYS A 52 -3.35 -4.20 -10.14
C LYS A 52 -2.12 -3.85 -9.31
N SER A 53 -2.16 -2.69 -8.67
CA SER A 53 -1.05 -2.17 -7.88
C SER A 53 -0.74 -3.04 -6.63
N TYR A 54 -1.72 -3.79 -6.11
CA TYR A 54 -1.55 -4.72 -4.98
C TYR A 54 -1.42 -6.18 -5.43
N LEU A 55 -2.14 -6.58 -6.48
CA LEU A 55 -2.09 -7.94 -7.02
C LEU A 55 -0.69 -8.26 -7.62
N SER A 56 0.10 -7.25 -7.97
CA SER A 56 1.52 -7.43 -8.32
C SER A 56 2.38 -8.08 -7.21
N TYR A 57 1.88 -8.14 -5.97
CA TYR A 57 2.49 -8.79 -4.83
C TYR A 57 2.01 -10.23 -4.61
N GLU A 58 1.11 -10.78 -5.45
CA GLU A 58 0.64 -12.18 -5.42
C GLU A 58 1.70 -13.14 -5.98
N LYS A 59 2.84 -13.18 -5.31
CA LYS A 59 4.00 -13.98 -5.69
C LYS A 59 4.82 -14.32 -4.45
N VAL A 60 5.95 -14.98 -4.64
CA VAL A 60 6.96 -15.08 -3.59
C VAL A 60 7.69 -13.74 -3.51
N LEU A 61 7.73 -13.16 -2.32
CA LEU A 61 8.36 -11.89 -2.01
C LEU A 61 9.55 -12.09 -1.08
N TYR A 62 10.61 -11.34 -1.29
CA TYR A 62 11.56 -11.09 -0.20
C TYR A 62 10.92 -10.23 0.88
N GLY A 63 11.38 -10.37 2.13
CA GLY A 63 10.91 -9.55 3.25
C GLY A 63 11.03 -8.05 2.95
N SER A 64 12.04 -7.62 2.19
CA SER A 64 12.14 -6.23 1.72
C SER A 64 10.97 -5.79 0.83
N GLU A 65 10.46 -6.66 -0.04
CA GLU A 65 9.29 -6.36 -0.88
C GLU A 65 8.00 -6.38 -0.05
N LEU A 66 7.87 -7.32 0.90
CA LEU A 66 6.76 -7.37 1.84
C LEU A 66 6.67 -6.09 2.68
N LEU A 67 7.82 -5.53 3.11
CA LEU A 67 7.85 -4.25 3.81
C LEU A 67 7.38 -3.08 2.91
N GLY A 68 7.71 -3.12 1.63
CA GLY A 68 7.17 -2.18 0.65
C GLY A 68 5.64 -2.23 0.60
N LEU A 69 5.07 -3.44 0.60
CA LEU A 69 3.62 -3.64 0.66
C LEU A 69 3.02 -3.14 1.99
N VAL A 70 3.66 -3.44 3.12
CA VAL A 70 3.23 -2.97 4.46
C VAL A 70 3.17 -1.45 4.51
N ASN A 71 4.19 -0.76 3.98
CA ASN A 71 4.22 0.70 3.92
C ASN A 71 3.11 1.23 3.02
N LYS A 72 2.99 0.68 1.81
CA LYS A 72 1.96 1.06 0.84
C LYS A 72 0.54 0.92 1.42
N MET A 73 0.23 -0.18 2.08
CA MET A 73 -1.08 -0.41 2.72
C MET A 73 -1.29 0.52 3.92
N SER A 74 -0.23 0.79 4.70
CA SER A 74 -0.30 1.72 5.84
C SER A 74 -0.59 3.15 5.38
N ASP A 75 0.07 3.59 4.30
CA ASP A 75 -0.14 4.90 3.69
C ASP A 75 -1.57 5.04 3.12
N TYR A 76 -2.06 3.99 2.45
CA TYR A 76 -3.44 3.94 2.00
C TYR A 76 -4.44 4.09 3.17
N ASN A 77 -4.20 3.39 4.28
CA ASN A 77 -5.06 3.43 5.46
C ASN A 77 -5.17 4.80 6.14
N ILE A 78 -4.26 5.72 5.85
CA ILE A 78 -4.28 7.11 6.33
C ILE A 78 -4.56 8.12 5.22
N SER A 79 -4.85 7.67 4.00
CA SER A 79 -5.16 8.51 2.85
C SER A 79 -6.55 9.15 2.95
N ASN A 80 -6.80 10.14 2.09
CA ASN A 80 -8.10 10.80 2.01
C ASN A 80 -9.22 9.85 1.56
N ASP A 81 -8.91 8.85 0.73
CA ASP A 81 -9.84 7.81 0.31
C ASP A 81 -10.48 7.12 1.52
N VAL A 82 -9.67 6.73 2.50
CA VAL A 82 -10.16 6.06 3.71
C VAL A 82 -10.76 7.07 4.70
N LYS A 83 -10.14 8.24 4.87
CA LYS A 83 -10.59 9.24 5.86
C LYS A 83 -11.90 9.92 5.51
N TYR A 84 -12.14 10.19 4.23
CA TYR A 84 -13.22 11.06 3.77
C TYR A 84 -14.11 10.44 2.71
N SER A 85 -13.65 9.44 1.97
CA SER A 85 -14.42 8.81 0.88
C SER A 85 -15.08 7.47 1.28
N GLY A 86 -14.98 7.07 2.55
CA GLY A 86 -15.68 5.89 3.08
C GLY A 86 -15.10 4.54 2.63
N TYR A 87 -13.93 4.54 1.96
CA TYR A 87 -13.27 3.30 1.58
C TYR A 87 -12.77 2.52 2.79
N SER A 88 -12.81 1.19 2.69
CA SER A 88 -12.39 0.30 3.77
C SER A 88 -10.87 0.33 3.98
N LYS A 89 -10.43 0.19 5.22
CA LYS A 89 -9.01 -0.02 5.54
C LYS A 89 -8.54 -1.37 5.01
N MET A 90 -7.31 -1.40 4.52
CA MET A 90 -6.59 -2.61 4.19
C MET A 90 -5.93 -3.25 5.40
N ASN A 91 -5.73 -4.56 5.34
CA ASN A 91 -4.96 -5.31 6.31
C ASN A 91 -3.99 -6.28 5.60
N LEU A 92 -3.08 -6.84 6.37
CA LEU A 92 -2.12 -7.84 5.93
C LEU A 92 -1.99 -8.89 7.02
N SER A 93 -1.86 -10.16 6.63
CA SER A 93 -1.57 -11.26 7.55
C SER A 93 -0.27 -11.92 7.14
N MET A 94 0.74 -11.91 8.02
CA MET A 94 2.02 -12.58 7.80
C MET A 94 2.19 -13.70 8.81
N LYS A 95 2.38 -14.94 8.34
CA LYS A 95 2.69 -16.10 9.16
C LYS A 95 4.18 -16.43 9.12
N ILE A 96 4.80 -16.48 10.28
CA ILE A 96 6.18 -16.93 10.50
C ILE A 96 6.14 -18.38 10.96
N THR A 97 6.87 -19.24 10.27
CA THR A 97 6.95 -20.68 10.55
C THR A 97 8.27 -21.05 11.22
N ASP A 98 9.32 -20.24 11.04
CA ASP A 98 10.61 -20.37 11.70
C ASP A 98 10.47 -20.32 13.22
N LYS A 99 11.04 -21.33 13.88
CA LYS A 99 11.02 -21.49 15.34
C LYS A 99 12.29 -20.97 16.01
N THR A 100 13.23 -20.42 15.23
CA THR A 100 14.48 -19.86 15.73
C THR A 100 14.21 -18.65 16.61
N THR A 101 14.78 -18.67 17.81
CA THR A 101 14.70 -17.57 18.78
C THR A 101 15.63 -16.43 18.40
N GLY A 102 15.28 -15.20 18.75
CA GLY A 102 16.13 -14.02 18.51
C GLY A 102 15.94 -13.37 17.14
N ASN A 103 15.03 -13.87 16.31
CA ASN A 103 14.54 -13.20 15.10
C ASN A 103 13.68 -11.97 15.44
N LEU A 104 13.50 -11.08 14.46
CA LEU A 104 12.62 -9.91 14.61
C LEU A 104 11.17 -10.30 14.93
N PHE A 105 10.70 -11.36 14.27
CA PHE A 105 9.41 -11.97 14.51
C PHE A 105 9.62 -13.42 14.93
N SER A 106 8.89 -13.84 15.95
CA SER A 106 8.85 -15.24 16.40
C SER A 106 7.83 -16.03 15.58
N ASN A 107 7.78 -17.35 15.78
CA ASN A 107 6.72 -18.18 15.19
C ASN A 107 5.33 -17.63 15.61
N GLY A 108 4.47 -17.39 14.62
CA GLY A 108 3.17 -16.77 14.87
C GLY A 108 2.59 -16.07 13.65
N THR A 109 1.43 -15.43 13.85
CA THR A 109 0.75 -14.64 12.81
C THR A 109 0.70 -13.17 13.23
N TYR A 110 1.03 -12.28 12.30
CA TYR A 110 1.15 -10.86 12.54
C TYR A 110 0.25 -10.07 11.58
N SER A 111 -0.42 -9.04 12.11
CA SER A 111 -1.22 -8.11 11.31
C SER A 111 -0.35 -7.00 10.70
N LEU A 112 -0.93 -6.23 9.77
CA LEU A 112 -0.30 -5.03 9.21
C LEU A 112 0.26 -4.09 10.29
N SER A 113 -0.53 -3.80 11.32
CA SER A 113 -0.14 -2.89 12.40
C SER A 113 0.97 -3.48 13.28
N SER A 114 0.90 -4.78 13.60
CA SER A 114 1.96 -5.46 14.36
C SER A 114 3.29 -5.44 13.62
N ILE A 115 3.28 -5.67 12.30
CA ILE A 115 4.47 -5.63 11.46
C ILE A 115 5.03 -4.21 11.41
N SER A 116 4.20 -3.23 11.06
CA SER A 116 4.60 -1.82 11.01
C SER A 116 5.20 -1.34 12.33
N ASN A 117 4.58 -1.68 13.46
CA ASN A 117 5.06 -1.30 14.79
C ASN A 117 6.43 -1.92 15.10
N ALA A 118 6.61 -3.22 14.87
CA ALA A 118 7.90 -3.89 15.11
C ALA A 118 9.03 -3.26 14.29
N ILE A 119 8.76 -2.92 13.02
CA ILE A 119 9.72 -2.27 12.13
C ILE A 119 10.02 -0.86 12.61
N ASN A 120 9.00 -0.07 12.94
CA ASN A 120 9.18 1.28 13.46
C ASN A 120 9.97 1.30 14.77
N THR A 121 9.78 0.32 15.65
CA THR A 121 10.58 0.18 16.88
C THR A 121 12.06 0.02 16.56
N VAL A 122 12.41 -0.89 15.64
CA VAL A 122 13.82 -1.09 15.23
C VAL A 122 14.37 0.18 14.58
N MET A 123 13.63 0.77 13.64
CA MET A 123 14.07 1.95 12.89
C MET A 123 14.27 3.17 13.82
N ASN A 124 13.35 3.41 14.76
CA ASN A 124 13.45 4.51 15.72
C ASN A 124 14.59 4.35 16.73
N LYS A 125 14.99 3.10 17.02
CA LYS A 125 16.16 2.83 17.85
C LYS A 125 17.48 3.03 17.08
N THR A 126 17.44 2.89 15.75
CA THR A 126 18.62 2.81 14.89
C THR A 126 18.68 3.99 13.91
N VAL A 127 18.28 3.80 12.66
CA VAL A 127 18.39 4.75 11.55
C VAL A 127 17.71 6.09 11.84
N ASN A 128 16.51 6.06 12.42
CA ASN A 128 15.72 7.26 12.70
C ASN A 128 16.02 7.88 14.07
N SER A 129 16.88 7.26 14.88
CA SER A 129 17.21 7.73 16.21
C SER A 129 17.93 9.08 16.14
N SER A 130 17.49 10.05 16.95
CA SER A 130 18.18 11.34 17.09
C SER A 130 19.63 11.19 17.56
N LYS A 131 19.96 10.07 18.23
CA LYS A 131 21.32 9.73 18.66
C LYS A 131 22.28 9.50 17.49
N TYR A 132 21.77 8.93 16.39
CA TYR A 132 22.59 8.46 15.26
C TYR A 132 22.38 9.29 13.99
N LYS A 133 21.28 10.05 13.92
CA LYS A 133 20.90 10.86 12.76
C LYS A 133 22.04 11.81 12.35
N GLY A 134 22.44 11.72 11.09
CA GLY A 134 23.53 12.52 10.52
C GLY A 134 24.94 12.05 10.90
N GLN A 135 25.08 11.03 11.76
CA GLN A 135 26.37 10.47 12.19
C GLN A 135 26.62 9.07 11.62
N ILE A 136 25.56 8.31 11.36
CA ILE A 136 25.62 6.96 10.78
C ILE A 136 24.67 6.91 9.59
N SER A 137 25.19 6.54 8.41
CA SER A 137 24.39 6.35 7.21
C SER A 137 23.65 5.00 7.21
N ASP A 138 22.60 4.90 6.41
CA ASP A 138 21.84 3.66 6.20
C ASP A 138 22.73 2.50 5.73
N SER A 139 23.74 2.79 4.90
CA SER A 139 24.70 1.78 4.43
C SER A 139 25.64 1.32 5.55
N GLN A 140 26.10 2.23 6.42
CA GLN A 140 26.92 1.90 7.58
C GLN A 140 26.16 1.01 8.56
N TRP A 141 24.86 1.23 8.77
CA TRP A 141 24.03 0.38 9.61
C TRP A 141 24.04 -1.09 9.19
N GLU A 142 24.04 -1.37 7.88
CA GLU A 142 24.10 -2.76 7.43
C GLU A 142 25.45 -3.43 7.71
N TYR A 143 26.56 -2.70 7.57
CA TYR A 143 27.90 -3.19 7.94
C TYR A 143 28.01 -3.44 9.45
N LEU A 144 27.58 -2.45 10.26
CA LEU A 144 27.59 -2.54 11.71
C LEU A 144 26.75 -3.73 12.19
N ALA A 145 25.54 -3.91 11.64
CA ALA A 145 24.67 -5.01 12.00
C ALA A 145 25.29 -6.38 11.71
N LYS A 146 25.93 -6.55 10.54
CA LYS A 146 26.66 -7.78 10.21
C LYS A 146 27.84 -8.06 11.14
N SER A 147 28.45 -7.03 11.73
CA SER A 147 29.58 -7.13 12.66
C SER A 147 29.15 -7.14 14.14
N SER A 148 27.85 -7.05 14.44
CA SER A 148 27.34 -6.85 15.81
C SER A 148 27.74 -7.95 16.81
N THR A 149 28.03 -9.16 16.34
CA THR A 149 28.52 -10.28 17.16
C THR A 149 30.04 -10.48 17.08
N SER A 150 30.74 -9.68 16.25
CA SER A 150 32.18 -9.78 16.02
C SER A 150 32.98 -9.17 17.17
N THR A 151 34.18 -9.70 17.39
CA THR A 151 35.20 -9.07 18.24
C THR A 151 35.82 -7.83 17.58
N LYS A 152 35.71 -7.70 16.26
CA LYS A 152 36.24 -6.58 15.45
C LYS A 152 35.24 -5.43 15.25
N PHE A 153 34.22 -5.32 16.11
CA PHE A 153 33.19 -4.30 15.95
C PHE A 153 33.76 -2.87 16.07
N ASP A 154 34.69 -2.67 16.99
CA ASP A 154 35.29 -1.36 17.26
C ASP A 154 36.28 -0.96 16.15
N ASP A 155 37.00 -1.93 15.59
CA ASP A 155 37.86 -1.74 14.41
C ASP A 155 37.01 -1.24 13.23
N LEU A 156 35.85 -1.89 12.99
CA LEU A 156 34.91 -1.48 11.94
C LEU A 156 34.36 -0.08 12.19
N CYS A 157 34.03 0.26 13.44
CA CYS A 157 33.59 1.62 13.79
C CYS A 157 34.65 2.67 13.44
N THR A 158 35.93 2.33 13.60
CA THR A 158 37.06 3.19 13.26
C THR A 158 37.21 3.33 11.74
N GLU A 159 37.14 2.21 11.02
CA GLU A 159 37.18 2.18 9.54
C GLU A 159 36.05 3.00 8.92
N LEU A 160 34.84 2.87 9.46
CA LEU A 160 33.65 3.60 9.03
C LEU A 160 33.65 5.06 9.52
N LYS A 161 34.68 5.51 10.24
CA LYS A 161 34.81 6.88 10.78
C LYS A 161 33.62 7.29 11.64
N ILE A 162 33.05 6.35 12.39
CA ILE A 162 31.92 6.63 13.28
C ILE A 162 32.44 7.52 14.43
N PRO A 163 31.78 8.64 14.77
CA PRO A 163 32.25 9.56 15.81
C PRO A 163 32.52 8.88 17.16
N SER A 164 33.57 9.32 17.85
CA SER A 164 33.94 8.82 19.19
C SER A 164 32.94 9.22 20.28
N SER A 165 32.10 10.23 20.03
CA SER A 165 30.98 10.62 20.90
C SER A 165 29.90 9.54 20.98
N ILE A 166 29.86 8.60 20.03
CA ILE A 166 28.92 7.49 20.05
C ILE A 166 29.45 6.37 20.95
N ASN A 167 28.68 6.05 22.00
CA ASN A 167 28.94 4.90 22.85
C ASN A 167 28.93 3.59 22.02
N ARG A 168 30.08 2.91 21.95
CA ARG A 168 30.32 1.72 21.12
C ARG A 168 29.54 0.50 21.59
N GLU A 169 29.46 0.26 22.89
CA GLU A 169 28.71 -0.87 23.45
C GLU A 169 27.22 -0.77 23.12
N GLN A 170 26.64 0.41 23.31
CA GLN A 170 25.25 0.65 22.97
C GLN A 170 25.02 0.59 21.45
N LEU A 171 25.94 1.13 20.65
CA LEU A 171 25.87 1.01 19.19
C LEU A 171 25.91 -0.46 18.75
N LYS A 172 26.74 -1.29 19.38
CA LYS A 172 26.82 -2.73 19.10
C LYS A 172 25.52 -3.45 19.43
N ALA A 173 24.91 -3.14 20.58
CA ALA A 173 23.61 -3.68 20.97
C ALA A 173 22.49 -3.25 20.01
N ASP A 174 22.46 -1.99 19.59
CA ASP A 174 21.46 -1.48 18.65
C ASP A 174 21.69 -2.03 17.23
N ALA A 175 22.94 -2.23 16.82
CA ALA A 175 23.30 -2.90 15.58
C ALA A 175 22.86 -4.39 15.57
N ALA A 176 22.94 -5.07 16.71
CA ALA A 176 22.41 -6.44 16.84
C ALA A 176 20.89 -6.48 16.66
N GLU A 177 20.16 -5.47 17.15
CA GLU A 177 18.73 -5.34 16.92
C GLU A 177 18.41 -5.05 15.44
N TYR A 178 19.16 -4.13 14.82
CA TYR A 178 19.05 -3.84 13.38
C TYR A 178 19.38 -5.07 12.52
N TYR A 179 20.28 -5.94 12.98
CA TYR A 179 20.61 -7.17 12.26
C TYR A 179 19.40 -8.09 12.12
N LYS A 180 18.51 -8.16 13.12
CA LYS A 180 17.26 -8.93 13.05
C LYS A 180 16.37 -8.42 11.91
N TYR A 181 16.31 -7.10 11.71
CA TYR A 181 15.61 -6.49 10.58
C TYR A 181 16.29 -6.81 9.24
N VAL A 182 17.62 -6.76 9.17
CA VAL A 182 18.37 -7.17 7.97
C VAL A 182 18.12 -8.63 7.60
N GLN A 183 18.07 -9.53 8.59
CA GLN A 183 17.73 -10.95 8.38
C GLN A 183 16.30 -11.10 7.88
N PHE A 184 15.34 -10.41 8.51
CA PHE A 184 13.94 -10.42 8.07
C PHE A 184 13.79 -10.00 6.60
N LYS A 185 14.48 -8.95 6.16
CA LYS A 185 14.45 -8.49 4.75
C LYS A 185 14.85 -9.58 3.74
N ARG A 186 15.66 -10.55 4.16
CA ARG A 186 16.16 -11.64 3.31
C ARG A 186 15.29 -12.88 3.32
N LYS A 187 14.39 -13.02 4.29
CA LYS A 187 13.40 -14.11 4.35
C LYS A 187 12.45 -14.02 3.15
N LYS A 188 11.90 -15.15 2.73
CA LYS A 188 10.92 -15.21 1.65
C LYS A 188 9.53 -15.48 2.20
N PHE A 189 8.54 -14.93 1.52
CA PHE A 189 7.14 -15.01 1.89
C PHE A 189 6.32 -15.35 0.66
N LYS A 190 5.63 -16.49 0.71
CA LYS A 190 4.72 -16.91 -0.36
C LYS A 190 3.34 -16.32 -0.08
N HIS A 191 2.74 -15.70 -1.08
CA HIS A 191 1.33 -15.33 -1.04
C HIS A 191 0.43 -16.57 -0.87
N ILE A 192 -0.57 -16.48 0.01
CA ILE A 192 -1.50 -17.58 0.31
C ILE A 192 -2.97 -17.18 0.18
N GLY A 193 -3.29 -15.90 -0.04
CA GLY A 193 -4.66 -15.47 -0.24
C GLY A 193 -4.85 -13.95 -0.28
N THR A 194 -5.92 -13.53 -0.97
CA THR A 194 -6.36 -12.14 -1.09
C THR A 194 -7.85 -12.08 -0.79
N GLU A 195 -8.27 -11.08 -0.02
CA GLU A 195 -9.67 -10.77 0.27
C GLU A 195 -10.00 -9.39 -0.31
N PHE A 196 -11.25 -9.19 -0.68
CA PHE A 196 -11.76 -7.95 -1.28
C PHE A 196 -12.86 -7.34 -0.40
N SER A 197 -12.97 -6.02 -0.39
CA SER A 197 -14.09 -5.30 0.22
C SER A 197 -15.30 -5.29 -0.71
N ASN A 198 -16.45 -4.83 -0.20
CA ASN A 198 -17.71 -4.78 -0.94
C ASN A 198 -17.66 -3.90 -2.21
N ASP A 199 -16.70 -2.98 -2.28
CA ASP A 199 -16.41 -2.10 -3.41
C ASP A 199 -15.47 -2.75 -4.45
N GLY A 200 -15.11 -4.03 -4.27
CA GLY A 200 -14.23 -4.78 -5.15
C GLY A 200 -12.73 -4.45 -4.99
N ARG A 201 -12.35 -3.55 -4.09
CA ARG A 201 -10.94 -3.24 -3.80
C ARG A 201 -10.31 -4.32 -2.93
N VAL A 202 -9.00 -4.57 -3.12
CA VAL A 202 -8.25 -5.43 -2.20
C VAL A 202 -8.37 -4.90 -0.78
N SER A 203 -8.82 -5.74 0.15
CA SER A 203 -9.00 -5.39 1.57
C SER A 203 -8.01 -6.13 2.47
N LYS A 204 -7.52 -7.30 2.07
CA LYS A 204 -6.47 -8.02 2.83
C LYS A 204 -5.62 -8.90 1.93
N MET A 205 -4.33 -8.97 2.23
CA MET A 205 -3.41 -9.94 1.63
C MET A 205 -2.74 -10.80 2.71
N SER A 206 -2.58 -12.08 2.43
CA SER A 206 -2.02 -13.05 3.37
C SER A 206 -0.77 -13.72 2.81
N PHE A 207 0.25 -13.86 3.64
CA PHE A 207 1.56 -14.39 3.29
C PHE A 207 2.06 -15.37 4.36
N GLU A 208 2.76 -16.41 3.92
CA GLU A 208 3.42 -17.38 4.79
C GLU A 208 4.92 -17.47 4.46
N GLU A 209 5.75 -17.49 5.50
CA GLU A 209 7.19 -17.69 5.37
C GLU A 209 7.51 -19.00 4.63
N THR A 210 8.43 -18.92 3.67
CA THR A 210 8.91 -20.04 2.86
C THR A 210 10.43 -20.01 2.73
N ASN A 211 11.02 -21.17 2.43
CA ASN A 211 12.44 -21.32 2.08
C ASN A 211 12.75 -20.77 0.67
#